data_AF-A0A523BHH2-F1
#
_entry.id   AF-A0A523BHH2-F1
#
_cell.length_a   1.000
_cell.length_b   1.000
_cell.length_c   1.000
_cell.angle_alpha   90.00
_cell.angle_beta   90.00
_cell.angle_gamma   90.00
#
_symmetry.space_group_name_H-M   'P 1'
#
loop_
_entity.id
_entity.type
_entity.pdbx_description
1 polymer ?
#
loop_
_entity_poly.entity_id
_entity_poly.type
_entity_poly.pdbx_seq_one_letter_code
_entity_poly.pdbx_strand_id
1 'polypeptide(L)' 'MSTVINLRITKWLKEKLEKYGIDIPNFIRRKLVEKVEKIEQEEIEKLLNELKEAFKGIDPYELSKLVDEERKER' A
#
# COMPACT_ATOMS: atom_id res chain seq x y z
N MET A 1 13.88 -14.34 -1.68
CA MET A 1 14.34 -14.78 -0.34
C MET A 1 13.14 -14.82 0.58
N SER A 2 13.03 -15.81 1.47
CA SER A 2 11.95 -15.91 2.46
C SER A 2 12.53 -15.91 3.88
N THR A 3 11.93 -15.13 4.78
CA THR A 3 12.32 -15.08 6.21
C THR A 3 11.27 -15.82 7.04
N VAL A 4 11.72 -16.64 8.00
CA VAL A 4 10.84 -17.37 8.92
C VAL A 4 10.52 -16.47 10.11
N ILE A 5 9.22 -16.35 10.44
CA ILE A 5 8.74 -15.61 11.60
C ILE A 5 8.21 -16.61 12.61
N ASN A 6 8.70 -16.56 13.85
CA ASN A 6 8.23 -17.42 14.93
C ASN A 6 7.41 -16.58 15.92
N LEU A 7 6.10 -16.84 16.01
CA LEU A 7 5.15 -16.06 16.79
C LEU A 7 4.56 -16.91 17.92
N ARG A 8 4.61 -16.39 19.14
CA ARG A 8 3.93 -17.01 20.28
C ARG A 8 2.46 -16.59 20.26
N ILE A 9 1.58 -17.57 20.14
CA ILE A 9 0.12 -17.40 20.23
C ILE A 9 -0.44 -18.12 21.45
N THR A 10 -1.59 -17.66 21.95
CA THR A 10 -2.30 -18.33 23.04
C THR A 10 -2.88 -19.66 22.56
N LYS A 11 -2.93 -20.67 23.46
CA LYS A 11 -3.47 -22.00 23.13
C LYS A 11 -4.90 -21.92 22.59
N TRP A 12 -5.77 -21.15 23.25
CA TRP A 12 -7.14 -20.91 22.83
C TRP A 12 -7.26 -20.41 21.38
N LEU A 13 -6.35 -19.52 20.94
CA LEU A 13 -6.40 -18.97 19.59
C LEU A 13 -6.04 -20.03 18.56
N LYS A 14 -4.98 -20.81 18.84
CA LYS A 14 -4.60 -21.95 18.01
C LYS A 14 -5.74 -22.96 17.89
N GLU A 15 -6.34 -23.35 19.02
CA GLU A 15 -7.45 -24.32 19.05
C GLU A 15 -8.68 -23.83 18.29
N LYS A 16 -9.01 -22.53 18.36
CA LYS A 16 -10.10 -21.96 17.56
C LYS A 16 -9.78 -21.97 16.07
N LEU A 17 -8.57 -21.53 15.69
CA LEU A 17 -8.17 -21.49 14.28
C LEU A 17 -8.15 -22.90 13.67
N GLU A 18 -7.68 -23.90 14.41
CA GLU A 18 -7.73 -25.31 14.00
C GLU A 18 -9.17 -25.83 13.90
N LYS A 19 -10.04 -25.52 14.89
CA LYS A 19 -11.47 -25.90 14.83
C LYS A 19 -12.19 -25.32 13.62
N TYR A 20 -11.82 -24.10 13.20
CA TYR A 20 -12.40 -23.45 12.03
C TYR A 20 -11.71 -23.84 10.71
N GLY A 21 -10.70 -24.72 10.75
CA GLY A 21 -9.96 -25.16 9.56
C GLY A 21 -9.16 -24.04 8.89
N ILE A 22 -8.77 -23.00 9.65
CA ILE A 22 -8.06 -21.84 9.11
C ILE A 22 -6.57 -22.15 9.02
N ASP A 23 -6.01 -22.04 7.83
CA ASP A 23 -4.57 -22.10 7.59
C ASP A 23 -3.88 -20.86 8.18
N ILE A 24 -3.29 -21.02 9.37
CA ILE A 24 -2.66 -19.95 10.15
C ILE A 24 -1.52 -19.27 9.35
N PRO A 25 -0.53 -19.99 8.79
CA PRO A 25 0.49 -19.39 7.94
C PRO A 25 -0.06 -18.53 6.81
N ASN A 26 -1.03 -19.04 6.05
CA ASN A 26 -1.57 -18.32 4.89
C ASN A 26 -2.42 -17.12 5.30
N PHE A 27 -3.18 -17.25 6.39
CA PHE A 27 -3.93 -16.14 6.97
C PHE A 27 -3.00 -15.01 7.43
N ILE A 28 -1.95 -15.34 8.19
CA ILE A 28 -0.96 -14.37 8.67
C ILE A 28 -0.27 -13.71 7.48
N ARG A 29 0.15 -14.49 6.47
CA ARG A 29 0.80 -13.97 5.27
C ARG A 29 -0.08 -12.97 4.53
N ARG A 30 -1.34 -13.32 4.27
CA ARG A 30 -2.29 -12.41 3.60
C ARG A 30 -2.52 -11.15 4.40
N LYS A 31 -2.71 -11.26 5.72
CA LYS A 31 -2.91 -10.09 6.58
C LYS A 31 -1.71 -9.15 6.64
N LEU A 32 -0.50 -9.70 6.60
CA LEU A 32 0.72 -8.89 6.52
C LEU A 32 0.80 -8.14 5.18
N VAL A 33 0.52 -8.80 4.06
CA VAL A 33 0.50 -8.16 2.74
C VAL A 33 -0.56 -7.06 2.67
N GLU A 34 -1.81 -7.37 3.04
CA GLU A 34 -2.89 -6.37 3.07
C GLU A 34 -2.56 -5.16 3.94
N LYS A 35 -1.84 -5.36 5.05
CA LYS A 35 -1.44 -4.26 5.93
C LYS A 35 -0.38 -3.37 5.29
N VAL A 36 0.57 -3.95 4.55
CA VAL A 36 1.58 -3.20 3.81
C VAL A 36 0.94 -2.42 2.67
N GLU A 37 0.11 -3.08 1.85
CA GLU A 37 -0.57 -2.43 0.71
C GLU A 37 -1.40 -1.23 1.18
N LYS A 38 -2.09 -1.33 2.33
CA LYS A 38 -2.82 -0.20 2.89
C LYS A 38 -1.92 0.97 3.27
N ILE A 39 -0.76 0.70 3.87
CA ILE A 39 0.18 1.76 4.25
C ILE A 39 0.73 2.44 3.00
N GLU A 40 1.10 1.66 1.98
CA GLU A 40 1.58 2.19 0.70
C GLU A 40 0.51 3.04 0.01
N GLN A 41 -0.76 2.61 0.03
CA GLN A 41 -1.86 3.42 -0.48
C GLN A 41 -2.04 4.73 0.28
N GLU A 42 -2.00 4.70 1.61
CA GLU A 42 -2.09 5.91 2.44
C GLU A 42 -0.93 6.88 2.17
N GLU A 43 0.27 6.37 1.91
CA GLU A 43 1.43 7.18 1.52
C GLU A 43 1.24 7.81 0.13
N ILE A 44 0.77 7.04 -0.85
CA ILE A 44 0.47 7.54 -2.19
C ILE A 44 -0.61 8.62 -2.12
N GLU A 45 -1.68 8.42 -1.34
CA GLU A 45 -2.74 9.41 -1.16
C GLU A 45 -2.22 10.70 -0.51
N LYS A 46 -1.30 10.60 0.46
CA LYS A 46 -0.64 11.78 1.05
C LYS A 46 0.18 12.54 0.01
N LEU A 47 1.04 11.85 -0.74
CA LEU A 47 1.85 12.46 -1.79
C LEU A 47 0.98 13.11 -2.87
N LEU A 48 -0.11 12.46 -3.28
CA LEU A 48 -1.07 13.01 -4.23
C LEU A 48 -1.77 14.25 -3.67
N ASN A 49 -2.12 14.27 -2.39
CA ASN A 49 -2.71 15.46 -1.76
C ASN A 49 -1.69 16.60 -1.65
N GLU A 50 -0.44 16.32 -1.31
CA GLU A 50 0.63 17.32 -1.29
C GLU A 50 0.86 17.91 -2.69
N LEU A 51 0.92 17.05 -3.72
CA LEU A 51 0.97 17.48 -5.11
C LEU A 51 -0.25 18.35 -5.45
N LYS A 52 -1.46 17.89 -5.12
CA LYS A 52 -2.69 18.65 -5.41
C LYS A 52 -2.70 20.01 -4.74
N GLU A 53 -2.22 20.13 -3.50
CA GLU A 53 -2.09 21.42 -2.82
C GLU A 53 -1.00 22.29 -3.46
N ALA A 54 0.13 21.71 -3.88
CA ALA A 54 1.19 22.43 -4.58
C ALA A 54 0.75 22.93 -5.97
N PHE A 55 -0.09 22.15 -6.66
CA PHE A 55 -0.66 22.48 -7.97
C PHE A 55 -1.99 23.26 -7.88
N LYS A 56 -2.42 23.63 -6.69
CA LYS A 56 -3.67 24.36 -6.44
C LYS A 56 -3.55 25.78 -7.00
N GLY A 57 -4.11 25.98 -8.19
CA GLY A 57 -4.04 27.25 -8.92
C GLY A 57 -3.33 27.16 -10.28
N ILE A 58 -2.80 25.99 -10.64
CA ILE A 58 -2.27 25.75 -11.99
C ILE A 58 -3.36 25.11 -12.85
N ASP A 59 -3.65 25.71 -14.00
CA ASP A 59 -4.60 25.16 -14.97
C ASP A 59 -4.03 23.89 -15.61
N PRO A 60 -4.75 22.74 -15.58
CA PRO A 60 -4.26 21.48 -16.15
C PRO A 60 -3.85 21.59 -17.62
N TYR A 61 -4.47 22.50 -18.37
CA TYR A 61 -4.17 22.72 -19.79
C TYR A 61 -2.80 23.38 -19.99
N GLU A 62 -2.48 24.44 -19.23
CA GLU A 62 -1.16 25.08 -19.29
C GLU A 62 -0.03 24.13 -18.87
N LEU A 63 -0.27 23.33 -17.84
CA LEU A 63 0.69 22.33 -17.37
C LEU A 63 0.91 21.24 -18.42
N SER A 64 -0.15 20.78 -19.10
CA SER A 64 -0.04 19.80 -20.18
C SER A 64 0.77 20.35 -21.37
N LYS A 65 0.62 21.65 -21.65
CA LYS A 65 1.31 22.32 -22.76
C LYS A 65 2.80 22.48 -22.48
N LEU A 66 3.15 22.87 -21.25
CA LEU A 66 4.53 22.93 -20.76
C LEU A 66 5.24 21.57 -20.83
N VAL A 67 4.55 20.49 -20.43
CA VAL A 67 5.11 19.13 -20.48
C VAL A 67 5.28 18.65 -21.93
N ASP A 68 4.36 19.01 -22.84
CA ASP A 68 4.45 18.65 -24.27
C ASP A 68 5.56 19.44 -24.99
N GLU A 69 5.79 20.69 -24.61
CA GLU A 69 6.90 21.52 -25.10
C GLU A 69 8.26 20.95 -24.65
N GLU A 70 8.43 20.64 -23.35
CA GLU A 70 9.65 20.00 -22.82
C GLU A 70 9.94 18.62 -23.44
N ARG A 71 8.89 17.83 -23.74
CA ARG A 71 9.05 16.51 -24.38
C ARG A 71 9.46 16.59 -25.85
N LYS A 72 9.20 17.70 -26.54
CA LYS A 72 9.60 17.91 -27.95
C LYS A 72 11.01 18.46 -28.08
N GLU A 73 11.55 19.06 -27.03
CA GLU A 73 12.94 19.55 -26.99
C GLU A 73 13.98 18.47 -26.63
N ARG A 74 13.55 17.29 -26.16
CA ARG A 74 14.40 16.10 -25.98
C ARG A 74 14.29 15.13 -27.16
#